data_AF-A0A952RC71-F1
#
_entry.id   AF-A0A952RC71-F1
#
_cell.length_a   1.000
_cell.length_b   1.000
_cell.length_c   1.000
_cell.angle_alpha   90.00
_cell.angle_beta   90.00
_cell.angle_gamma   90.00
#
_symmetry.space_group_name_H-M   'P 1'
#
loop_
_entity.id
_entity.type
_entity.pdbx_description
1 polymer ?
#
loop_
_entity_poly.entity_id
_entity_poly.type
_entity_poly.pdbx_seq_one_letter_code
_entity_poly.pdbx_strand_id
1 'polypeptide(L)' 'MNSKTKIVYCITENKNRKFWNRVGVAFVNSDGSINVKLDAVPVSGDMQIRDYVPRETSDSDAAPMYQAQA' A
#
# COMPACT_ATOMS: atom_id res chain seq x y z
N MET A 1 -17.36 -5.82 7.76
CA MET A 1 -17.69 -5.39 6.39
C MET A 1 -16.45 -5.58 5.54
N ASN A 2 -16.49 -6.43 4.50
CA ASN A 2 -15.39 -6.44 3.53
C ASN A 2 -15.30 -5.05 2.89
N SER A 3 -14.15 -4.38 3.04
CA SER A 3 -13.90 -3.14 2.33
C SER A 3 -13.96 -3.44 0.83
N LYS A 4 -14.78 -2.69 0.08
CA LYS A 4 -14.87 -2.85 -1.37
C LYS A 4 -13.55 -2.53 -2.08
N THR A 5 -12.70 -1.75 -1.42
CA THR A 5 -11.39 -1.32 -1.94
C THR A 5 -10.28 -2.13 -1.30
N LYS A 6 -9.39 -2.63 -2.13
CA LYS A 6 -8.18 -3.35 -1.74
C LYS A 6 -6.95 -2.57 -2.17
N ILE A 7 -5.84 -2.78 -1.48
CA ILE A 7 -4.53 -2.22 -1.81
C ILE A 7 -3.68 -3.31 -2.44
N VAL A 8 -2.92 -2.91 -3.47
CA VAL A 8 -2.05 -3.80 -4.23
C VAL A 8 -0.61 -3.45 -3.88
N TYR A 9 0.15 -4.45 -3.44
CA TYR A 9 1.55 -4.30 -3.09
C TYR A 9 2.42 -5.14 -4.01
N CYS A 10 3.49 -4.54 -4.54
CA CYS A 10 4.62 -5.25 -5.09
C CYS A 10 5.57 -5.57 -3.94
N ILE A 11 5.88 -6.86 -3.76
CA ILE A 11 6.76 -7.32 -2.69
C ILE A 11 8.16 -7.42 -3.27
N THR A 12 9.07 -6.63 -2.73
CA THR A 12 10.50 -6.72 -3.06
C THR A 12 11.25 -7.24 -1.86
N GLU A 13 12.15 -8.20 -2.07
CA GLU A 13 13.03 -8.71 -1.03
C GLU A 13 14.43 -8.15 -1.22
N ASN A 14 15.03 -7.65 -0.13
CA ASN A 14 16.43 -7.25 -0.12
C ASN A 14 17.07 -7.79 1.15
N LYS A 15 18.11 -8.62 0.97
CA LYS A 15 18.72 -9.43 2.02
C LYS A 15 17.63 -10.27 2.72
N ASN A 16 17.33 -9.95 3.98
CA ASN A 16 16.34 -10.65 4.80
C ASN A 16 15.14 -9.77 5.17
N ARG A 17 14.90 -8.69 4.41
CA ARG A 17 13.78 -7.76 4.66
C ARG A 17 12.87 -7.70 3.44
N LYS A 18 11.56 -7.82 3.70
CA LYS A 18 10.51 -7.65 2.70
C LYS A 18 10.01 -6.21 2.75
N PHE A 19 10.01 -5.57 1.59
CA PHE A 19 9.45 -4.24 1.40
C PHE A 19 8.14 -4.37 0.63
N TRP A 20 7.13 -3.67 1.13
CA TRP A 20 5.77 -3.73 0.64
C TRP A 20 5.46 -2.41 -0.06
N ASN A 21 5.77 -2.35 -1.34
CA ASN A 21 5.59 -1.14 -2.13
C ASN A 21 4.16 -1.09 -2.64
N ARG A 22 3.37 -0.10 -2.23
CA ARG A 22 2.02 0.08 -2.80
C ARG A 22 2.16 0.46 -4.27
N VAL A 23 1.54 -0.34 -5.14
CA VAL A 23 1.61 -0.16 -6.61
C VAL A 23 0.23 0.01 -7.24
N GLY A 24 -0.84 0.05 -6.45
CA GLY A 24 -2.18 0.30 -6.96
C GLY A 24 -3.30 -0.05 -6.01
N VAL A 25 -4.49 -0.21 -6.60
CA VAL A 25 -5.73 -0.58 -5.91
C VAL A 25 -6.44 -1.70 -6.66
N ALA A 26 -7.29 -2.44 -5.96
CA ALA A 26 -8.10 -3.48 -6.57
C ALA A 26 -9.55 -3.45 -6.06
N PHE A 27 -10.44 -3.93 -6.92
CA PHE A 27 -11.89 -3.96 -6.70
C PHE A 27 -12.42 -5.36 -7.03
N VAL A 28 -13.35 -5.85 -6.21
CA VAL A 28 -14.02 -7.13 -6.45
C VAL A 28 -15.29 -6.86 -7.25
N ASN A 29 -15.46 -7.57 -8.37
CA ASN A 29 -16.62 -7.49 -9.24
C ASN A 29 -17.76 -8.38 -8.69
N SER A 30 -18.96 -8.25 -9.26
CA SER A 30 -20.14 -9.01 -8.84
C SER A 30 -20.00 -10.52 -9.04
N ASP A 31 -19.21 -10.94 -10.02
CA ASP A 31 -18.90 -12.35 -10.34
C ASP A 31 -17.74 -12.92 -9.50
N GLY A 32 -17.19 -12.13 -8.57
CA GLY A 32 -16.07 -12.51 -7.72
C GLY A 32 -14.69 -12.33 -8.37
N SER A 33 -14.62 -11.94 -9.65
CA SER A 33 -13.35 -11.56 -10.28
C SER A 33 -12.79 -10.26 -9.68
N ILE A 34 -11.49 -10.01 -9.86
CA ILE A 34 -10.80 -8.84 -9.29
C ILE A 34 -10.19 -8.00 -10.41
N ASN A 35 -10.58 -6.73 -10.46
CA ASN A 35 -9.93 -5.73 -11.29
C ASN A 35 -8.82 -5.04 -10.51
N VAL A 36 -7.62 -5.01 -11.09
CA VAL A 36 -6.44 -4.37 -10.51
C VAL A 36 -6.11 -3.13 -11.33
N LYS A 37 -6.03 -1.96 -10.68
CA LYS A 37 -5.53 -0.72 -11.29
C LYS A 37 -4.15 -0.46 -10.73
N LEU A 38 -3.15 -0.48 -11.60
CA LEU A 38 -1.75 -0.28 -11.26
C LEU A 38 -1.32 1.16 -11.56
N ASP A 39 -0.67 1.78 -10.58
CA ASP A 39 0.00 3.08 -10.73
C ASP A 39 1.46 2.89 -11.16
N ALA A 40 2.00 1.67 -11.03
CA ALA A 40 3.37 1.29 -11.39
C ALA A 40 3.45 -0.18 -11.85
N VAL A 41 4.48 -0.51 -12.64
CA VAL A 41 4.73 -1.88 -13.11
C VAL A 41 5.46 -2.68 -12.02
N PRO A 42 4.90 -3.82 -11.55
CA PRO A 42 5.56 -4.67 -10.57
C PRO A 42 6.68 -5.50 -11.23
N VAL A 43 7.93 -5.18 -10.90
CA VAL A 43 9.11 -5.83 -11.52
C VAL A 43 9.67 -7.01 -10.72
N SER A 44 9.24 -7.20 -9.47
CA SER A 44 9.73 -8.28 -8.61
C SER A 44 9.09 -9.65 -8.89
N GLY A 45 8.04 -9.70 -9.71
CA GLY A 45 7.26 -10.92 -9.96
C GLY A 45 6.23 -11.25 -8.85
N ASP A 46 6.43 -10.73 -7.63
CA ASP A 46 5.54 -10.98 -6.49
C ASP A 46 4.62 -9.79 -6.21
N MET A 47 3.31 -10.05 -6.20
CA MET A 47 2.28 -9.07 -5.89
C MET A 47 1.26 -9.64 -4.90
N GLN A 48 0.79 -8.81 -3.96
CA GLN A 48 -0.26 -9.17 -3.03
C GLN A 48 -1.37 -8.11 -2.99
N ILE A 49 -2.62 -8.58 -2.95
CA ILE A 49 -3.81 -7.74 -2.80
C ILE A 49 -4.34 -7.93 -1.38
N ARG A 50 -4.50 -6.84 -0.62
CA ARG A 50 -5.00 -6.86 0.77
C ARG A 50 -6.17 -5.91 0.95
N ASP A 51 -7.01 -6.18 1.94
CA ASP A 51 -8.09 -5.25 2.30
C ASP A 51 -7.52 -3.91 2.74
N TYR A 52 -8.14 -2.82 2.25
CA TYR A 52 -7.79 -1.49 2.71
C TYR A 52 -8.25 -1.31 4.15
N VAL A 53 -7.29 -1.03 5.03
CA VAL A 53 -7.53 -0.56 6.39
C VAL A 53 -7.22 0.94 6.38
N PRO A 54 -8.19 1.82 6.68
CA PRO A 54 -7.93 3.23 6.88
C PRO A 54 -6.82 3.37 7.92
N ARG A 55 -5.73 4.04 7.55
CA ARG A 55 -4.71 4.39 8.53
C ARG A 55 -5.32 5.49 9.40
N GLU A 56 -5.58 5.20 10.66
CA GLU A 56 -5.74 6.27 11.64
C GLU A 56 -4.46 7.11 11.55
N THR A 57 -4.59 8.41 11.30
CA THR A 57 -3.46 9.34 11.29
C THR A 57 -2.75 9.24 12.63
N SER A 58 -1.69 8.46 12.71
CA SER A 58 -0.81 8.42 13.86
C SER A 58 -0.01 9.73 13.86
N ASP A 59 -0.11 10.51 14.93
CA ASP A 59 0.52 11.82 15.16
C ASP A 59 2.06 11.85 15.01
N SER A 60 2.69 10.73 14.64
CA SER A 60 4.13 10.56 14.46
C SER A 60 4.70 11.18 13.18
N ASP A 61 3.87 11.56 12.21
CA ASP A 61 4.33 12.20 10.96
C ASP A 61 4.46 13.74 11.07
N ALA A 62 4.22 14.31 12.26
CA ALA A 62 4.57 15.70 12.57
C ALA A 62 6.10 15.81 12.67
N ALA A 63 6.76 16.11 11.54
CA ALA A 63 8.18 16.44 11.53
C ALA A 63 8.46 17.55 12.57
N PRO A 64 9.53 17.45 13.38
CA PRO A 64 9.88 18.52 14.30
C PRO A 64 10.21 19.78 13.48
N MET A 65 9.36 20.79 13.60
CA MET A 65 9.64 22.14 13.10
C MET A 65 10.97 22.58 13.69
N TYR A 66 11.97 22.76 12.84
CA TYR A 66 13.27 23.31 13.23
C TYR A 66 13.05 24.63 13.96
N GLN A 67 13.28 24.63 15.28
CA GLN A 67 13.43 25.87 16.03
C GLN A 67 14.81 26.42 15.70
N ALA A 68 14.83 27.40 14.81
CA ALA A 68 15.97 28.29 14.64
C ALA A 68 16.25 28.97 16.00
N GLN A 69 17.35 28.59 16.63
CA GLN A 69 17.86 29.27 17.82
C GLN A 69 18.49 30.59 17.37
N ALA A 70 18.01 31.68 17.96
CA ALA A 70 18.54 33.04 17.85
C ALA A 70 19.60 33.29 18.92
#